data_AF-A0A388PVE9-F1
#
_entry.id   AF-A0A388PVE9-F1
#
_cell.length_a   1.000
_cell.length_b   1.000
_cell.length_c   1.000
_cell.angle_alpha   90.00
_cell.angle_beta   90.00
_cell.angle_gamma   90.00
#
_symmetry.space_group_name_H-M   'P 1'
#
loop_
_entity.id
_entity.type
_entity.pdbx_description
1 polymer ?
#
loop_
_entity_poly.entity_id
_entity_poly.type
_entity_poly.pdbx_seq_one_letter_code
_entity_poly.pdbx_strand_id
1 'polypeptide(L)'
;MTLIVDKKMSVPIQIQRNGLRAITNGNGQDETILLSYLPNSVDVIIGDVLKTSGIDTIYPEGIAVAEVAEINNNPNLPFAKIICKPISAIRNHTHVLVVTPINKIVNNVAPIKNDQKK
;
A
#
# COMPACT_ATOMS: atom_id res chain seq x y z
N MET A 1 14.45 -9.97 -5.07
CA MET A 1 12.98 -9.87 -5.21
C MET A 1 12.37 -10.57 -4.00
N THR A 2 11.42 -9.93 -3.33
CA THR A 2 10.77 -10.46 -2.12
C THR A 2 9.26 -10.46 -2.34
N LEU A 3 8.56 -11.46 -1.80
CA LEU A 3 7.11 -11.59 -1.93
C LEU A 3 6.37 -10.73 -0.90
N ILE A 4 5.17 -10.27 -1.23
CA ILE A 4 4.37 -9.42 -0.34
C ILE A 4 3.95 -10.10 0.97
N VAL A 5 3.91 -11.43 0.97
CA VAL A 5 3.57 -12.23 2.15
C VAL A 5 4.76 -12.46 3.10
N ASP A 6 5.98 -12.05 2.72
CA ASP A 6 7.16 -12.15 3.58
C ASP A 6 7.08 -11.13 4.74
N LYS A 7 7.40 -11.56 5.97
CA LYS A 7 7.37 -10.71 7.17
C LYS A 7 8.28 -9.47 7.08
N LYS A 8 9.32 -9.53 6.25
CA LYS A 8 10.24 -8.40 6.05
C LYS A 8 9.72 -7.40 5.01
N MET A 9 8.61 -7.73 4.33
CA MET A 9 8.05 -6.91 3.27
C MET A 9 6.95 -6.01 3.81
N SER A 10 7.06 -4.73 3.50
CA SER A 10 6.05 -3.72 3.79
C SER A 10 5.70 -2.95 2.53
N VAL A 11 4.41 -2.69 2.31
CA VAL A 11 3.93 -1.94 1.15
C VAL A 11 2.96 -0.86 1.63
N PRO A 12 3.18 0.43 1.29
CA PRO A 12 2.22 1.48 1.52
C PRO A 12 1.00 1.30 0.61
N ILE A 13 -0.18 1.20 1.21
CA ILE A 13 -1.43 1.00 0.48
C ILE A 13 -2.44 2.11 0.75
N GLN A 14 -3.46 2.11 -0.09
CA GLN A 14 -4.67 2.91 0.01
C GLN A 14 -5.87 2.00 -0.26
N ILE A 15 -6.91 2.13 0.57
CA ILE A 15 -8.20 1.46 0.35
C ILE A 15 -8.92 2.16 -0.80
N GLN A 16 -9.34 1.38 -1.80
CA GLN A 16 -9.98 1.90 -3.01
C GLN A 16 -11.30 2.64 -2.70
N ARG A 17 -12.09 2.15 -1.74
CA ARG A 17 -13.43 2.66 -1.44
C ARG A 17 -13.41 4.06 -0.82
N ASN A 18 -12.60 4.27 0.22
CA ASN A 18 -12.63 5.48 1.04
C ASN A 18 -11.32 6.27 1.05
N GLY A 19 -10.29 5.79 0.36
CA GLY A 19 -8.99 6.47 0.28
C GLY A 19 -8.16 6.42 1.56
N LEU A 20 -8.56 5.62 2.56
CA LEU A 20 -7.77 5.41 3.76
C LEU A 20 -6.39 4.86 3.41
N ARG A 21 -5.32 5.47 3.92
CA ARG A 21 -3.94 5.01 3.73
C ARG A 21 -3.49 4.17 4.92
N ALA A 22 -2.78 3.10 4.63
CA ALA A 22 -2.21 2.21 5.65
C ALA A 22 -0.91 1.57 5.13
N ILE A 23 -0.28 0.77 5.99
CA ILE A 23 0.87 -0.05 5.63
C ILE A 23 0.48 -1.51 5.83
N THR A 24 0.77 -2.33 4.81
CA THR A 24 0.64 -3.78 4.92
C THR A 24 1.97 -4.41 5.26
N ASN A 25 1.97 -5.44 6.10
CA ASN A 25 3.11 -6.29 6.37
C ASN A 25 2.77 -7.74 5.97
N GLY A 26 3.73 -8.47 5.42
CA GLY A 26 3.53 -9.90 5.16
C GLY A 26 3.30 -10.68 6.46
N ASN A 27 2.34 -11.61 6.45
CA ASN A 27 2.06 -12.43 7.63
C ASN A 27 3.08 -13.58 7.79
N GLY A 28 3.81 -13.93 6.71
CA GLY A 28 4.77 -15.04 6.65
C GLY A 28 4.14 -16.43 6.70
N GLN A 29 2.81 -16.50 6.86
CA GLN A 29 2.01 -17.72 6.92
C GLN A 29 0.73 -17.53 6.12
N ASP A 30 0.18 -18.64 5.63
CA ASP A 30 -1.13 -18.72 4.96
C ASP A 30 -1.32 -17.81 3.75
N GLU A 31 -0.22 -17.37 3.12
CA GLU A 31 -0.27 -16.51 1.93
C GLU A 31 -1.06 -15.20 2.15
N THR A 32 -1.09 -14.71 3.40
CA THR A 32 -1.83 -13.50 3.78
C THR A 32 -0.91 -12.33 4.11
N ILE A 33 -1.51 -11.15 4.16
CA ILE A 33 -0.88 -9.92 4.64
C ILE A 33 -1.75 -9.28 5.73
N LEU A 34 -1.15 -8.44 6.55
CA LEU A 34 -1.81 -7.74 7.66
C LEU A 34 -1.76 -6.23 7.44
N LEU A 35 -2.88 -5.52 7.60
CA LEU A 35 -2.85 -4.07 7.77
C LEU A 35 -2.41 -3.78 9.20
N SER A 36 -1.37 -2.97 9.34
CA SER A 36 -0.78 -2.68 10.64
C SER A 36 -1.17 -1.29 11.14
N TYR A 37 -1.24 -1.14 12.46
CA TYR A 37 -1.39 0.14 13.16
C TYR A 37 -2.70 0.91 12.91
N LEU A 38 -3.78 0.22 12.58
CA LEU A 38 -5.10 0.84 12.46
C LEU A 38 -5.88 0.73 13.78
N PRO A 39 -6.54 1.81 14.25
CA PRO A 39 -7.39 1.75 15.43
C PRO A 39 -8.66 0.93 15.17
N ASN A 40 -9.29 0.41 16.23
CA ASN A 40 -10.53 -0.39 16.12
C ASN A 40 -11.72 0.36 15.52
N SER A 41 -11.70 1.70 15.51
CA SER A 41 -12.77 2.56 14.96
C SER A 41 -12.58 2.92 13.49
N VAL A 42 -11.55 2.37 12.83
CA VAL A 42 -11.24 2.68 11.44
C VAL A 42 -12.35 2.20 10.50
N ASP A 43 -12.65 2.99 9.46
CA ASP A 43 -13.57 2.59 8.41
C ASP A 43 -12.88 1.62 7.44
N VAL A 44 -12.91 0.33 7.78
CA VAL A 44 -12.45 -0.78 6.92
C VAL A 44 -13.53 -1.85 6.94
N ILE A 45 -13.87 -2.39 5.77
CA ILE A 45 -14.87 -3.45 5.63
C ILE A 45 -14.30 -4.67 4.90
N ILE A 46 -14.85 -5.84 5.18
CA ILE A 46 -14.52 -7.07 4.43
C ILE A 46 -14.90 -6.84 2.96
N GLY A 47 -14.00 -7.23 2.06
CA GLY A 47 -14.13 -6.98 0.62
C GLY A 47 -13.51 -5.66 0.14
N ASP A 48 -12.99 -4.82 1.04
CA ASP A 48 -12.25 -3.63 0.61
C ASP A 48 -11.00 -4.02 -0.19
N VAL A 49 -10.85 -3.44 -1.38
CA VAL A 49 -9.69 -3.63 -2.25
C VAL A 49 -8.58 -2.63 -1.88
N LEU A 50 -7.37 -3.14 -1.72
CA LEU A 50 -6.17 -2.37 -1.43
C LEU A 50 -5.37 -2.11 -2.70
N LYS A 51 -4.86 -0.89 -2.86
CA LYS A 51 -3.96 -0.49 -3.93
C LYS A 51 -2.69 0.15 -3.40
N THR A 52 -1.58 0.11 -4.13
CA THR A 52 -0.38 0.88 -3.80
C THR A 52 -0.70 2.38 -3.75
N SER A 53 -0.20 3.09 -2.74
CA SER A 53 -0.57 4.49 -2.50
C SER A 53 0.28 5.52 -3.26
N GLY A 54 1.44 5.12 -3.80
CA GLY A 54 2.36 6.04 -4.48
C GLY A 54 3.19 6.95 -3.57
N ILE A 55 3.04 6.86 -2.23
CA ILE A 55 3.59 7.86 -1.30
C ILE A 55 5.11 7.77 -1.12
N ASP A 56 5.69 6.58 -1.27
CA ASP A 56 7.11 6.33 -1.02
C ASP A 56 7.98 6.47 -2.27
N THR A 57 7.37 6.81 -3.42
CA THR A 57 7.98 6.88 -4.75
C THR A 57 8.55 5.56 -5.29
N ILE A 58 8.60 4.50 -4.47
CA ILE A 58 9.10 3.17 -4.84
C ILE A 58 7.99 2.39 -5.54
N TYR A 59 6.80 2.33 -4.93
CA TYR A 59 5.64 1.70 -5.55
C TYR A 59 4.82 2.76 -6.28
N PRO A 60 4.59 2.65 -7.59
CA PRO A 60 3.70 3.58 -8.30
C PRO A 60 2.28 3.45 -7.75
N GLU A 61 1.51 4.52 -7.82
CA GLU A 61 0.12 4.54 -7.32
C GLU A 61 -0.80 3.63 -8.14
N GLY A 62 -1.74 2.97 -7.49
CA GLY A 62 -2.91 2.35 -8.12
C GLY A 62 -2.80 0.87 -8.50
N ILE A 63 -1.68 0.20 -8.21
CA ILE A 63 -1.52 -1.24 -8.44
C ILE A 63 -2.33 -2.01 -7.39
N ALA A 64 -3.17 -2.95 -7.82
CA ALA A 64 -3.96 -3.79 -6.93
C ALA A 64 -3.07 -4.72 -6.10
N VAL A 65 -3.34 -4.80 -4.81
CA VAL A 65 -2.50 -5.52 -3.84
C VAL A 65 -3.22 -6.72 -3.24
N ALA A 66 -4.30 -6.46 -2.50
CA ALA A 66 -5.03 -7.47 -1.73
C ALA A 66 -6.48 -7.04 -1.48
N GLU A 67 -7.28 -7.97 -0.96
CA GLU A 67 -8.65 -7.75 -0.52
C GLU A 67 -8.76 -8.08 0.98
N VAL A 68 -9.52 -7.27 1.73
CA VAL A 68 -9.78 -7.51 3.15
C VAL A 68 -10.61 -8.77 3.32
N ALA A 69 -10.06 -9.77 4.01
CA ALA A 69 -10.69 -11.07 4.22
C ALA A 69 -11.29 -11.21 5.62
N GLU A 70 -10.63 -10.66 6.64
CA GLU A 70 -11.07 -10.76 8.04
C GLU A 70 -10.69 -9.51 8.83
N ILE A 71 -11.56 -9.09 9.73
CA ILE A 71 -11.34 -7.97 10.65
C ILE A 71 -11.60 -8.48 12.07
N ASN A 72 -10.56 -8.44 12.90
CA ASN A 72 -10.65 -8.79 14.31
C ASN A 72 -10.36 -7.55 15.17
N ASN A 73 -11.43 -7.01 15.76
CA ASN A 73 -11.39 -5.86 16.65
C ASN A 73 -11.48 -6.34 18.09
N ASN A 74 -10.33 -6.41 18.77
CA ASN A 74 -10.30 -6.70 20.20
C ASN A 74 -10.24 -5.38 20.98
N PRO A 75 -11.27 -5.04 21.78
CA PRO A 75 -11.28 -3.80 22.55
C PRO A 75 -10.17 -3.71 23.60
N ASN A 76 -9.53 -4.83 23.95
CA ASN A 76 -8.39 -4.87 24.86
C ASN A 76 -7.05 -4.60 24.17
N LEU A 77 -7.02 -4.53 22.83
CA LEU A 77 -5.83 -4.23 22.05
C LEU A 77 -5.94 -2.82 21.43
N PRO A 78 -4.82 -2.07 21.34
CA PRO A 78 -4.82 -0.72 20.79
C PRO A 78 -5.07 -0.67 19.28
N PHE A 79 -4.86 -1.78 18.57
CA PHE A 79 -4.96 -1.85 17.11
C PHE A 79 -5.82 -3.03 16.67
N ALA A 80 -6.56 -2.82 15.59
CA ALA A 80 -7.30 -3.86 14.90
C ALA A 80 -6.34 -4.83 14.20
N LYS A 81 -6.68 -6.12 14.20
CA LYS A 81 -5.99 -7.13 13.40
C LYS A 81 -6.80 -7.37 12.14
N ILE A 82 -6.34 -6.83 11.01
CA ILE A 82 -7.02 -6.94 9.72
C ILE A 82 -6.19 -7.82 8.80
N ILE A 83 -6.76 -8.95 8.39
CA ILE A 83 -6.13 -9.95 7.51
C ILE A 83 -6.64 -9.74 6.09
N CYS A 84 -5.72 -9.72 5.13
CA CYS A 84 -6.02 -9.57 3.72
C CYS A 84 -5.41 -10.69 2.89
N LYS A 85 -6.12 -11.04 1.82
CA LYS A 85 -5.67 -12.01 0.83
C LYS A 85 -5.15 -11.27 -0.40
N PRO A 86 -3.90 -11.50 -0.83
CA PRO A 86 -3.40 -10.93 -2.08
C PRO A 86 -4.29 -11.33 -3.27
N ILE A 87 -4.54 -10.37 -4.17
CA ILE A 87 -5.44 -10.58 -5.32
C ILE A 87 -4.81 -11.53 -6.35
N SER A 88 -3.48 -11.44 -6.50
CA SER A 88 -2.74 -12.42 -7.28
C SER A 88 -2.44 -13.63 -6.42
N ALA A 89 -2.52 -14.82 -7.01
CA ALA A 89 -1.82 -15.99 -6.45
C ALA A 89 -0.35 -15.59 -6.19
N ILE A 90 0.30 -16.16 -5.18
CA ILE A 90 1.70 -15.80 -4.87
C ILE A 90 2.67 -16.86 -5.40
N ARG A 91 2.18 -18.08 -5.60
CA ARG A 91 2.95 -19.21 -6.13
C ARG A 91 2.61 -19.48 -7.60
N ASN A 92 3.55 -20.11 -8.31
CA ASN A 92 3.43 -20.58 -9.70
C ASN A 92 3.33 -19.48 -10.77
N HIS A 93 4.15 -18.44 -10.68
CA HIS A 93 4.30 -17.45 -11.75
C HIS A 93 5.54 -17.69 -12.59
N THR A 94 5.35 -17.77 -13.91
CA THR A 94 6.47 -17.90 -14.87
C THR A 94 7.02 -16.55 -15.31
N HIS A 95 6.22 -15.48 -15.21
CA HIS A 95 6.56 -14.15 -15.70
C HIS A 95 6.30 -13.11 -14.61
N VAL A 96 7.14 -12.07 -14.59
CA VAL A 96 7.02 -10.94 -13.67
C VAL A 96 7.21 -9.63 -14.44
N LEU A 97 6.49 -8.59 -14.03
CA LEU A 97 6.70 -7.22 -14.51
C LEU A 97 7.46 -6.44 -13.44
N VAL A 98 8.63 -5.92 -13.79
CA VAL A 98 9.35 -4.97 -12.94
C VAL A 98 8.93 -3.57 -13.33
N VAL A 99 8.28 -2.86 -12.42
CA VAL A 99 7.86 -1.48 -12.63
C VAL A 99 8.90 -0.54 -12.02
N THR A 100 9.37 0.42 -12.80
CA THR A 100 10.38 1.37 -12.34
C THR A 100 9.71 2.47 -11.50
N PRO A 101 10.30 2.87 -10.35
CA PRO A 101 9.87 4.01 -9.55
C PRO A 101 9.62 5.27 -10.39
N ILE A 102 8.55 5.99 -10.09
CA ILE A 102 8.26 7.26 -10.75
C ILE A 102 9.09 8.34 -10.06
N ASN A 103 10.22 8.71 -10.68
CA ASN A 103 11.03 9.81 -10.18
C ASN A 103 10.29 11.13 -10.47
N LYS A 104 9.48 11.61 -9.52
CA LYS A 104 8.88 12.95 -9.58
C LYS A 104 9.97 14.00 -9.38
N ILE A 105 10.78 14.24 -10.41
CA ILE A 105 11.51 15.50 -10.52
C ILE A 105 10.47 16.55 -10.90
N VAL A 106 9.92 17.24 -9.90
CA VAL A 106 9.08 18.41 -10.11
C VAL A 106 10.00 19.56 -10.52
N ASN A 107 10.32 19.67 -11.81
CA ASN A 107 10.91 20.88 -12.37
C ASN A 107 9.84 21.97 -12.50
N ASN A 108 9.48 22.61 -11.39
CA ASN A 108 8.80 23.89 -11.41
C ASN A 108 9.73 24.97 -10.87
N VAL A 109 10.80 25.26 -11.61
CA VAL A 109 11.43 26.58 -11.52
C VAL A 109 10.54 27.51 -12.32
N ALA A 110 9.70 28.29 -11.65
CA ALA A 110 9.02 29.41 -12.31
C ALA A 110 10.08 30.31 -12.97
N PRO A 111 9.86 30.80 -14.20
CA PRO A 111 10.83 31.69 -14.84
C PRO A 111 11.00 32.93 -13.96
N ILE A 112 12.22 33.11 -13.43
CA ILE A 112 12.64 34.35 -12.78
C ILE A 112 12.58 35.41 -13.88
N LYS A 113 11.59 36.31 -13.83
CA LYS A 113 11.55 37.46 -14.73
C LYS A 113 12.80 38.28 -14.47
N ASN A 114 13.67 38.36 -15.48
CA ASN A 114 14.79 39.29 -15.51
C ASN A 114 14.24 40.72 -15.58
N ASP A 115 14.16 41.41 -14.45
CA ASP A 115 14.06 42.87 -14.45
C ASP A 115 15.46 43.46 -14.66
N GLN A 116 15.87 43.45 -15.93
CA GLN A 116 16.83 44.42 -16.47
C GLN A 116 16.07 45.73 -16.72
N LYS A 117 16.23 46.72 -15.82
CA LYS A 117 16.00 48.17 -15.98
C LYS A 117 16.18 48.78 -14.58
N LYS A 118 17.03 49.77 -14.30
CA LYS A 118 17.74 50.78 -15.10
C LYS A 118 18.82 51.36 -14.19
#